data_AF-A0A8J6R9K2-F1
#
_entry.id   AF-A0A8J6R9K2-F1
#
_cell.length_a   1.000
_cell.length_b   1.000
_cell.length_c   1.000
_cell.angle_alpha   90.00
_cell.angle_beta   90.00
_cell.angle_gamma   90.00
#
_symmetry.space_group_name_H-M   'P 1'
#
loop_
_entity.id
_entity.type
_entity.pdbx_description
1 polymer ?
#
loop_
_entity_poly.entity_id
_entity_poly.type
_entity_poly.pdbx_seq_one_letter_code
_entity_poly.pdbx_strand_id
1 'polypeptide(L)' 'MTTQQAAQVLGISAEQLRKLRRRQLFKIGYHYRDTSVPGSGLPHWQWHIERCGKALEMPPEKRSSRTK' A
#
# COMPACT_ATOMS: atom_id res chain seq x y z
N MET A 1 -0.71 3.64 9.42
CA MET A 1 -1.59 2.55 9.89
C MET A 1 -0.96 1.18 9.67
N THR A 2 -1.33 0.17 10.46
CA THR A 2 -0.93 -1.22 10.20
C THR A 2 -1.65 -1.78 8.96
N THR A 3 -1.21 -2.94 8.45
CA THR A 3 -1.81 -3.56 7.25
C THR A 3 -3.28 -3.94 7.47
N GLN A 4 -3.62 -4.49 8.63
CA GLN A 4 -5.02 -4.87 8.95
C GLN A 4 -5.92 -3.64 9.03
N GLN A 5 -5.48 -2.60 9.74
CA GLN A 5 -6.25 -1.36 9.89
C GLN A 5 -6.42 -0.64 8.55
N ALA A 6 -5.34 -0.53 7.76
CA ALA A 6 -5.42 0.11 6.45
C ALA A 6 -6.37 -0.64 5.52
N ALA A 7 -6.35 -1.97 5.55
CA ALA A 7 -7.25 -2.79 4.75
C ALA A 7 -8.73 -2.54 5.11
N GLN A 8 -9.05 -2.50 6.41
CA GLN A 8 -10.41 -2.18 6.90
C GLN A 8 -10.88 -0.80 6.42
N VAL A 9 -10.05 0.23 6.57
CA VAL A 9 -10.39 1.61 6.14
C VAL A 9 -10.58 1.70 4.63
N LEU A 10 -9.77 0.98 3.85
CA LEU A 10 -9.85 0.95 2.39
C LEU A 10 -10.96 0.03 1.86
N GLY A 11 -11.71 -0.66 2.73
CA GLY A 11 -12.77 -1.58 2.35
C GLY A 11 -12.28 -2.82 1.58
N ILE A 12 -11.02 -3.22 1.77
CA ILE A 12 -10.43 -4.39 1.10
C ILE A 12 -9.83 -5.37 2.11
N SER A 13 -9.51 -6.59 1.69
CA SER A 13 -8.83 -7.54 2.57
C SER A 13 -7.33 -7.22 2.71
N ALA A 14 -6.74 -7.61 3.85
CA ALA A 14 -5.30 -7.44 4.07
C ALA A 14 -4.46 -8.20 3.03
N GLU A 15 -4.95 -9.34 2.54
CA GLU A 15 -4.31 -10.09 1.47
C GLU A 15 -4.38 -9.34 0.13
N GLN A 16 -5.52 -8.74 -0.18
CA GLN A 16 -5.70 -7.91 -1.37
C GLN A 16 -4.78 -6.69 -1.33
N LEU A 17 -4.64 -6.02 -0.17
CA LEU A 17 -3.69 -4.92 0.02
C LEU A 17 -2.24 -5.37 -0.26
N ARG A 18 -1.83 -6.55 0.24
CA ARG A 18 -0.51 -7.15 -0.07
C ARG A 18 -0.35 -7.53 -1.55
N LYS A 19 -1.42 -8.01 -2.21
CA LYS A 19 -1.42 -8.33 -3.64
C LYS A 19 -1.24 -7.07 -4.48
N LEU A 20 -1.94 -5.99 -4.14
CA LEU A 20 -1.81 -4.68 -4.79
C LEU A 20 -0.41 -4.07 -4.61
N ARG A 21 0.18 -4.23 -3.42
CA ARG A 21 1.59 -3.89 -3.19
C ARG A 21 2.53 -4.65 -4.13
N ARG A 22 2.35 -5.97 -4.23
CA ARG A 22 3.15 -6.84 -5.13
C ARG A 22 2.98 -6.46 -6.60
N ARG A 23 1.80 -5.96 -6.99
CA ARG A 23 1.49 -5.44 -8.32
C ARG A 23 1.99 -4.01 -8.56
N GLN A 24 2.80 -3.45 -7.66
CA GLN A 24 3.35 -2.09 -7.75
C GLN A 24 2.30 -0.97 -7.84
N LEU A 25 1.05 -1.22 -7.42
CA LEU A 25 0.05 -0.15 -7.31
C LEU A 25 0.48 0.90 -6.28
N PHE A 26 1.10 0.43 -5.20
CA PHE A 26 1.59 1.26 -4.12
C PHE A 26 3.10 1.40 -4.20
N LYS A 27 3.59 2.58 -3.83
CA LYS A 27 5.00 2.98 -3.92
C LYS A 27 5.59 3.11 -2.52
N ILE A 28 6.72 2.47 -2.28
CA ILE A 28 7.47 2.59 -1.01
C ILE A 28 7.94 4.04 -0.80
N GLY A 29 7.88 4.52 0.43
CA GLY A 29 8.18 5.90 0.82
C GLY A 29 7.07 6.92 0.52
N TYR A 30 6.07 6.56 -0.30
CA TYR A 30 4.93 7.44 -0.61
C TYR A 30 3.61 6.89 -0.09
N HIS A 31 3.25 5.66 -0.48
CA HIS A 31 2.01 4.98 -0.07
C HIS A 31 2.19 4.15 1.20
N TYR A 32 3.37 3.57 1.38
CA TYR A 32 3.72 2.80 2.57
C TYR A 32 5.21 2.92 2.87
N ARG A 33 5.60 2.66 4.11
CA ARG A 33 7.00 2.56 4.53
C ARG A 33 7.21 1.34 5.41
N ASP A 34 8.42 0.82 5.41
CA ASP A 34 8.83 -0.18 6.39
C ASP A 34 9.17 0.54 7.69
N THR A 35 8.57 0.09 8.79
CA THR A 35 8.85 0.54 10.16
C THR A 35 9.26 -0.63 11.04
N SER A 36 9.67 -1.75 10.45
CA SER A 36 10.28 -2.84 11.21
C SER A 36 11.56 -2.37 11.88
N VAL A 37 11.77 -2.87 13.09
CA VAL A 37 13.05 -2.71 13.78
C VAL A 37 14.04 -3.68 13.13
N PRO A 38 15.25 -3.24 12.76
CA PRO A 38 16.27 -4.14 12.22
C PRO A 38 16.47 -5.34 13.15
N GLY A 39 16.32 -6.56 12.62
CA GLY A 39 16.49 -7.80 13.40
C GLY A 39 15.23 -8.36 14.07
N SER A 40 14.06 -7.70 13.98
CA SER A 40 12.82 -8.22 14.59
C SER A 40 12.21 -9.45 13.90
N GLY A 41 12.73 -9.87 12.74
CA GLY A 41 12.24 -11.00 11.95
C GLY A 41 10.86 -10.81 11.30
N LEU A 42 10.10 -9.79 11.71
CA LEU A 42 8.74 -9.50 11.23
C LEU A 42 8.67 -8.11 10.56
N PRO A 43 8.35 -8.04 9.26
CA PRO A 43 8.23 -6.76 8.57
C PRO A 43 6.96 -6.03 9.01
N HIS A 44 7.12 -4.79 9.48
CA HIS A 44 6.00 -3.94 9.89
C HIS A 44 5.81 -2.84 8.84
N TRP A 45 4.73 -2.94 8.07
CA TRP A 45 4.38 -1.93 7.08
C TRP A 45 3.47 -0.87 7.67
N GLN A 46 3.89 0.38 7.56
CA GLN A 46 3.05 1.53 7.87
C GLN A 46 2.48 2.14 6.59
N TRP A 47 1.16 2.13 6.48
CA TRP A 47 0.39 2.58 5.32
C TRP A 47 -0.17 4.00 5.49
N HIS A 48 -0.18 4.76 4.40
CA HIS A 48 -0.85 6.07 4.27
C HIS A 48 -2.22 5.89 3.59
N ILE A 49 -3.28 5.71 4.38
CA ILE A 49 -4.63 5.43 3.88
C ILE A 49 -5.15 6.45 2.86
N GLU A 50 -4.97 7.75 3.08
CA GLU A 50 -5.46 8.77 2.14
C GLU A 50 -4.83 8.63 0.74
N ARG A 51 -3.52 8.37 0.69
CA ARG A 51 -2.79 8.17 -0.57
C ARG A 51 -3.18 6.85 -1.23
N CYS A 52 -3.33 5.80 -0.42
CA CYS A 52 -3.78 4.50 -0.90
C CYS A 52 -5.22 4.54 -1.44
N GLY A 53 -6.12 5.26 -0.78
CA GLY A 53 -7.50 5.47 -1.21
C GLY A 53 -7.53 6.16 -2.57
N LYS A 54 -6.83 7.28 -2.72
CA LYS A 54 -6.69 7.97 -4.01
C LYS A 54 -6.18 7.05 -5.12
N ALA A 55 -5.17 6.21 -4.84
CA ALA A 55 -4.64 5.27 -5.82
C ALA A 55 -5.65 4.15 -6.21
N LEU A 56 -6.54 3.77 -5.29
CA LEU A 56 -7.60 2.81 -5.55
C LEU A 56 -8.75 3.41 -6.36
N GLU A 57 -9.11 4.67 -6.09
CA GLU A 57 -10.13 5.42 -6.83
C GLU A 57 -9.72 5.70 -8.28
N MET A 58 -8.41 5.84 -8.54
CA MET A 58 -7.93 6.01 -9.91
C MET A 58 -8.19 4.74 -10.74
N PRO A 59 -8.88 4.83 -11.89
CA PRO A 59 -9.10 3.69 -12.76
C PRO A 59 -7.77 3.13 -13.33
N PRO A 60 -7.67 1.82 -13.58
CA PRO A 60 -6.43 1.15 -13.97
C PRO A 60 -5.75 1.73 -15.21
N GLU A 61 -6.53 2.26 -16.15
CA GLU A 61 -6.05 2.89 -17.38
C GLU A 61 -5.22 4.16 -17.12
N LYS A 62 -5.49 4.87 -16.03
CA LYS A 62 -4.74 6.08 -15.61
C LYS A 62 -3.60 5.78 -14.65
N ARG A 63 -3.45 4.52 -14.20
CA ARG A 63 -2.40 4.11 -13.24
C ARG A 63 -1.01 4.01 -13.88
N SER A 64 -0.91 4.03 -15.21
CA SER A 64 0.37 4.06 -15.92
C SER A 64 0.53 5.40 -16.64
N SER A 65 1.21 6.35 -16.00
CA SER A 65 1.83 7.46 -16.71
C SER A 65 3.14 7.85 -16.04
N ARG A 66 4.13 6.95 -16.15
CA ARG A 66 5.53 7.36 -16.16
C ARG A 66 6.39 6.36 -16.92
N THR A 67 6.20 6.31 -18.23
CA THR A 67 7.30 5.99 -19.13
C THR A 67 8.04 7.31 -19.38
N LYS A 68 9.18 7.50 -18.74
CA LYS A 68 10.22 8.38 -19.24
C LYS A 68 11.56 7.88 -18.77
#